data_AF-A0A0S8AGG6-F1
#
_entry.id   AF-A0A0S8AGG6-F1
#
_cell.length_a   1.000
_cell.length_b   1.000
_cell.length_c   1.000
_cell.angle_alpha   90.00
_cell.angle_beta   90.00
_cell.angle_gamma   90.00
#
_symmetry.space_group_name_H-M   'P 1'
#
loop_
_entity.id
_entity.type
_entity.pdbx_description
1 polymer ?
#
loop_
_entity_poly.entity_id
_entity_poly.type
_entity_poly.pdbx_seq_one_letter_code
_entity_poly.pdbx_strand_id
1 'polypeptide(L)'
;MKLHNISFNNLKRRKGKMIFLVLGLFIGIATIVTLLSITESMSRDIEDRLDQFGANIVMVPRSDNLTLSYGGITMGGVNYQTVEFAEERIPEIRTIEYSKNLGLVAPKVLGAATVEGKDVLLMGVDFE
;
A
#
# COMPACT_ATOMS: atom_id res chain seq x y z
N MET A 1 -47.10 9.46 39.61
CA MET A 1 -45.65 9.18 39.66
C MET A 1 -45.33 8.09 38.66
N LYS A 2 -44.32 8.25 37.79
CA LYS A 2 -43.91 7.23 36.81
C LYS A 2 -42.86 6.31 37.43
N LEU A 3 -42.84 5.01 37.09
CA LEU A 3 -41.95 4.01 37.71
C LEU A 3 -40.45 4.35 37.59
N HIS A 4 -40.02 4.97 36.49
CA HIS A 4 -38.62 5.35 36.29
C HIS A 4 -38.09 6.33 37.36
N ASN A 5 -38.94 7.21 37.89
CA ASN A 5 -38.55 8.15 38.94
C ASN A 5 -38.21 7.42 40.26
N ILE A 6 -38.90 6.31 40.54
CA ILE A 6 -38.66 5.49 41.73
C ILE A 6 -37.34 4.73 41.60
N SER A 7 -37.06 4.19 40.41
CA SER A 7 -35.81 3.49 40.09
C SER A 7 -34.60 4.42 40.19
N PHE A 8 -34.69 5.62 39.61
CA PHE A 8 -33.59 6.60 39.62
C PHE A 8 -33.29 7.10 41.04
N ASN A 9 -34.31 7.33 41.85
CA ASN A 9 -34.14 7.77 43.23
C ASN A 9 -33.54 6.65 44.12
N ASN A 10 -33.86 5.37 43.84
CA ASN A 10 -33.23 4.23 44.53
C ASN A 10 -31.74 4.08 44.18
N LEU A 11 -31.39 4.25 42.91
CA LEU A 11 -30.00 4.29 42.44
C LEU A 11 -29.21 5.41 43.13
N LYS A 12 -29.76 6.63 43.17
CA LYS A 12 -29.13 7.79 43.81
C LYS A 12 -28.90 7.62 45.32
N ARG A 13 -29.77 6.86 46.01
CA ARG A 13 -29.65 6.58 47.45
C ARG A 13 -28.55 5.55 47.77
N ARG A 14 -28.21 4.66 46.83
CA ARG A 14 -27.24 3.56 47.02
C ARG A 14 -25.96 3.77 46.19
N LYS A 15 -25.34 4.95 46.32
CA LYS A 15 -24.19 5.38 45.48
C LYS A 15 -23.03 4.39 45.43
N GLY A 16 -22.63 3.81 46.57
CA GLY A 16 -21.53 2.85 46.62
C GLY A 16 -21.79 1.60 45.76
N LYS A 17 -22.96 0.95 45.94
CA LYS A 17 -23.33 -0.23 45.14
C LYS A 17 -23.46 0.10 43.65
N MET A 18 -24.00 1.28 43.31
CA MET A 18 -24.09 1.72 41.92
C MET A 18 -22.70 1.86 41.29
N ILE A 19 -21.76 2.53 41.97
CA ILE A 19 -20.40 2.75 41.44
C ILE A 19 -19.69 1.41 41.20
N PHE A 20 -19.76 0.47 42.14
CA PHE A 20 -19.16 -0.86 41.96
C PHE A 20 -19.76 -1.62 40.76
N LEU A 21 -21.08 -1.57 40.57
CA LEU A 21 -21.73 -2.21 39.43
C LEU A 21 -21.31 -1.57 38.10
N VAL A 22 -21.29 -0.23 38.05
CA VAL A 22 -20.88 0.49 36.84
C VAL A 22 -19.42 0.23 36.51
N LEU A 23 -18.52 0.26 37.51
CA LEU A 23 -17.09 -0.02 37.30
C LEU A 23 -16.85 -1.45 36.83
N GLY A 24 -17.51 -2.44 37.45
CA GLY A 24 -17.38 -3.83 37.02
C GLY A 24 -17.85 -4.06 35.58
N LEU A 25 -19.02 -3.49 35.24
CA LEU A 25 -19.55 -3.55 33.87
C LEU A 25 -18.64 -2.81 32.89
N PHE A 26 -18.15 -1.63 33.27
CA PHE A 26 -17.26 -0.82 32.46
C PHE A 26 -15.96 -1.56 32.14
N ILE A 27 -15.30 -2.13 33.15
CA ILE A 27 -14.06 -2.89 32.97
C ILE A 27 -14.31 -4.11 32.07
N GLY A 28 -15.41 -4.84 32.26
CA GLY A 28 -15.77 -5.99 31.43
C GLY A 28 -15.97 -5.63 29.96
N ILE A 29 -16.80 -4.62 29.69
CA ILE A 29 -17.07 -4.15 28.31
C ILE A 29 -15.80 -3.57 27.69
N ALA A 30 -15.07 -2.73 28.42
CA ALA A 30 -13.85 -2.10 27.92
C ALA A 30 -12.80 -3.15 27.53
N THR A 31 -12.63 -4.20 28.35
CA THR A 31 -11.67 -5.28 28.06
C THR A 31 -12.05 -6.01 26.77
N ILE A 32 -13.32 -6.39 26.62
CA ILE A 32 -13.79 -7.10 25.41
C ILE A 32 -13.62 -6.22 24.16
N VAL A 33 -14.08 -4.97 24.22
CA VAL A 33 -13.96 -4.03 23.09
C VAL A 33 -12.49 -3.81 22.74
N THR A 34 -11.62 -3.62 23.73
CA THR A 34 -10.18 -3.44 23.51
C THR A 34 -9.56 -4.64 22.80
N LEU A 35 -9.85 -5.87 23.26
CA LEU A 35 -9.34 -7.09 22.64
C LEU A 35 -9.83 -7.24 21.19
N LEU A 36 -11.11 -6.95 20.93
CA LEU A 36 -11.68 -7.00 19.58
C LEU A 36 -11.04 -5.96 18.66
N SER A 37 -10.91 -4.71 19.12
CA SER A 37 -10.27 -3.64 18.34
C SER A 37 -8.80 -3.93 18.05
N ILE A 38 -8.05 -4.46 19.02
CA ILE A 38 -6.65 -4.85 18.80
C ILE A 38 -6.59 -5.96 17.74
N THR A 39 -7.44 -6.98 17.85
CA THR A 39 -7.45 -8.11 16.91
C THR A 39 -7.78 -7.66 15.50
N GLU A 40 -8.81 -6.82 15.34
CA GLU A 40 -9.19 -6.28 14.02
C GLU A 40 -8.08 -5.41 13.43
N SER A 41 -7.50 -4.52 14.25
CA SER A 41 -6.40 -3.66 13.83
C SER A 41 -5.19 -4.48 13.42
N MET A 42 -4.80 -5.49 14.21
CA MET A 42 -3.68 -6.38 13.89
C MET A 42 -3.94 -7.18 12.61
N SER A 43 -5.16 -7.68 12.41
CA SER A 43 -5.50 -8.43 11.19
C SER A 43 -5.31 -7.56 9.95
N ARG A 44 -5.79 -6.31 9.97
CA ARG A 44 -5.62 -5.37 8.87
C ARG A 44 -4.15 -4.98 8.65
N ASP A 45 -3.43 -4.72 9.73
CA ASP A 45 -1.99 -4.38 9.65
C ASP A 45 -1.16 -5.54 9.07
N ILE A 46 -1.53 -6.79 9.39
CA ILE A 46 -0.89 -7.99 8.85
C ILE A 46 -1.23 -8.17 7.36
N GLU A 47 -2.49 -7.99 6.98
CA GLU A 47 -2.94 -8.02 5.58
C GLU A 47 -2.14 -7.01 4.72
N ASP A 48 -2.09 -5.74 5.14
CA ASP A 48 -1.36 -4.69 4.45
C ASP A 48 0.15 -4.99 4.34
N ARG A 49 0.73 -5.62 5.37
CA ARG A 49 2.14 -6.05 5.34
C ARG A 49 2.35 -7.21 4.38
N LEU A 50 1.48 -8.22 4.40
CA LEU A 50 1.58 -9.39 3.51
C LEU A 50 1.44 -8.99 2.05
N ASP A 51 0.57 -8.03 1.74
CA ASP A 51 0.44 -7.47 0.40
C ASP A 51 1.75 -6.82 -0.07
N GLN A 52 2.46 -6.11 0.82
CA GLN A 52 3.78 -5.53 0.53
C GLN A 52 4.91 -6.56 0.41
N PHE A 53 4.77 -7.74 1.04
CA PHE A 53 5.74 -8.84 0.92
C PHE A 53 5.61 -9.63 -0.39
N GLY A 54 4.58 -9.36 -1.20
CA GLY A 54 4.42 -9.93 -2.53
C GLY A 54 5.63 -9.68 -3.44
N ALA A 55 5.70 -10.41 -4.55
CA ALA A 55 6.78 -10.27 -5.51
C ALA A 55 6.73 -8.89 -6.19
N ASN A 56 7.79 -8.10 -6.05
CA ASN A 56 7.99 -6.87 -6.81
C ASN A 56 8.67 -7.19 -8.14
N ILE A 57 7.95 -7.11 -9.25
CA ILE A 57 8.44 -7.43 -10.59
C ILE A 57 8.82 -6.14 -11.31
N VAL A 58 10.08 -6.04 -11.76
CA VAL A 58 10.55 -4.94 -12.62
C VAL A 58 10.84 -5.49 -14.00
N MET A 59 10.14 -4.97 -15.00
CA MET A 59 10.38 -5.28 -16.41
C MET A 59 11.16 -4.14 -17.06
N VAL A 60 12.24 -4.48 -17.74
CA VAL A 60 13.06 -3.53 -18.51
C VAL A 60 13.10 -3.95 -19.98
N PRO A 61 13.13 -3.00 -20.93
CA PRO A 61 13.26 -3.34 -22.33
C PRO A 61 14.59 -4.07 -22.57
N ARG A 62 14.58 -5.01 -23.52
CA ARG A 62 15.79 -5.72 -23.92
C ARG A 62 16.72 -4.72 -24.61
N SER A 63 17.95 -4.59 -24.11
CA SER A 63 19.01 -3.78 -24.72
C SER A 63 20.22 -4.65 -24.99
N ASP A 64 20.68 -4.69 -26.24
CA ASP A 64 21.94 -5.34 -26.60
C ASP A 64 23.04 -4.26 -26.69
N ASN A 65 24.14 -4.44 -25.96
CA ASN A 65 25.24 -3.47 -25.95
C ASN A 65 26.27 -3.86 -27.03
N LEU A 66 26.37 -3.08 -28.11
CA LEU A 66 27.36 -3.30 -29.15
C LEU A 66 28.65 -2.57 -28.79
N THR A 67 29.68 -3.31 -28.39
CA THR A 67 31.01 -2.75 -28.15
C THR A 67 31.74 -2.58 -29.48
N LEU A 68 31.85 -1.36 -29.99
CA LEU A 68 32.64 -1.07 -31.19
C LEU A 68 34.13 -0.92 -30.81
N SER A 69 34.95 -1.84 -31.28
CA SER A 69 36.42 -1.73 -31.22
C SER A 69 36.97 -1.49 -32.62
N TYR A 70 37.65 -0.36 -32.82
CA TYR A 70 38.37 -0.07 -34.06
C TYR A 70 39.83 0.25 -33.72
N GLY A 71 40.76 -0.52 -34.29
CA GLY A 71 42.20 -0.30 -34.08
C GLY A 71 42.68 -0.47 -32.64
N GLY A 72 42.02 -1.31 -31.83
CA GLY A 72 42.40 -1.55 -30.43
C GLY A 72 41.88 -0.50 -29.43
N ILE A 73 41.10 0.48 -29.89
CA ILE A 73 40.43 1.46 -29.05
C ILE A 73 38.95 1.08 -28.95
N THR A 74 38.49 0.80 -27.73
CA THR A 74 37.07 0.59 -27.43
C THR A 74 36.35 1.93 -27.47
N MET A 75 35.60 2.18 -28.54
CA MET A 75 34.65 3.30 -28.57
C MET A 75 33.50 2.92 -27.63
N GLY A 76 33.18 3.79 -26.67
CA GLY A 76 32.20 3.52 -25.60
C GLY A 76 30.93 2.87 -26.16
N GLY A 77 30.47 1.80 -25.50
CA GLY A 77 29.35 0.98 -25.97
C GLY A 77 28.14 1.83 -26.30
N VAL A 78 27.70 1.75 -27.56
CA VAL A 78 26.46 2.38 -27.99
C VAL A 78 25.37 1.33 -27.78
N ASN A 79 24.40 1.63 -26.91
CA ASN A 79 23.19 0.82 -26.79
C ASN A 79 22.48 0.86 -28.15
N TYR A 80 22.56 -0.25 -28.89
CA TYR A 80 21.97 -0.36 -30.21
C TYR A 80 20.58 -0.97 -30.04
N GLN A 81 19.54 -0.31 -30.55
CA GLN A 81 18.15 -0.78 -30.55
C GLN A 81 17.55 -1.10 -29.16
N THR A 82 17.59 -0.16 -28.21
CA THR A 82 16.65 -0.23 -27.07
C THR A 82 15.23 -0.04 -27.61
N VAL A 83 14.48 -1.14 -27.72
CA VAL A 83 13.06 -1.10 -28.09
C VAL A 83 12.25 -0.86 -26.83
N GLU A 84 11.67 0.33 -26.72
CA GLU A 84 10.76 0.67 -25.61
C GLU A 84 9.53 -0.23 -25.61
N PHE A 85 8.86 -0.33 -24.46
CA PHE A 85 7.58 -1.05 -24.38
C PHE A 85 6.51 -0.31 -25.17
N ALA A 86 5.78 -1.03 -26.02
CA ALA A 86 4.60 -0.49 -26.67
C ALA A 86 3.48 -0.30 -25.64
N GLU A 87 2.99 0.94 -25.49
CA GLU A 87 1.96 1.32 -24.53
C GLU A 87 0.67 0.51 -24.70
N GLU A 88 0.30 0.21 -25.95
CA GLU A 88 -0.86 -0.62 -26.32
C GLU A 88 -0.85 -2.02 -25.70
N ARG A 89 0.33 -2.51 -25.27
CA ARG A 89 0.50 -3.85 -24.71
C ARG A 89 0.42 -3.87 -23.18
N ILE A 90 0.41 -2.73 -22.52
CA ILE A 90 0.27 -2.64 -21.05
C ILE A 90 -0.96 -3.42 -20.53
N PRO A 91 -2.14 -3.36 -21.20
CA PRO A 91 -3.30 -4.15 -20.77
C PRO A 91 -3.08 -5.67 -20.79
N GLU A 92 -2.17 -6.18 -21.61
CA GLU A 92 -1.84 -7.62 -21.69
C GLU A 92 -1.32 -8.15 -20.35
N ILE A 93 -0.67 -7.32 -19.52
CA ILE A 93 -0.16 -7.70 -18.19
C ILE A 93 -1.31 -8.23 -17.31
N ARG A 94 -2.52 -7.69 -17.45
CA ARG A 94 -3.70 -8.11 -16.68
C ARG A 94 -4.36 -9.39 -17.21
N THR A 95 -3.85 -9.96 -18.31
CA THR A 95 -4.36 -11.21 -18.91
C THR A 95 -3.58 -12.46 -18.50
N ILE A 96 -2.48 -12.32 -17.76
CA ILE A 96 -1.68 -13.45 -17.27
C ILE A 96 -2.49 -14.36 -16.33
N GLU A 97 -2.11 -15.63 -16.21
CA GLU A 97 -2.80 -16.64 -15.39
C GLU A 97 -3.06 -16.17 -13.95
N TYR A 98 -2.06 -15.50 -13.34
CA TYR A 98 -2.13 -14.99 -11.97
C TYR A 98 -2.44 -13.49 -11.89
N SER A 99 -3.21 -12.93 -12.83
CA SER A 99 -3.51 -11.50 -12.86
C SER A 99 -4.21 -10.98 -11.61
N LYS A 100 -4.93 -11.85 -10.89
CA LYS A 100 -5.56 -11.55 -9.59
C LYS A 100 -4.55 -11.27 -8.46
N ASN A 101 -3.31 -11.72 -8.61
CA ASN A 101 -2.24 -11.50 -7.65
C ASN A 101 -1.45 -10.21 -7.95
N LEU A 102 -1.79 -9.49 -9.03
CA LEU A 102 -1.21 -8.20 -9.34
C LEU A 102 -1.88 -7.12 -8.49
N GLY A 103 -1.19 -6.66 -7.43
CA GLY A 103 -1.69 -5.56 -6.61
C GLY A 103 -1.69 -4.22 -7.35
N LEU A 104 -0.58 -3.88 -8.01
CA LEU A 104 -0.41 -2.64 -8.75
C LEU A 104 0.47 -2.87 -9.98
N VAL A 105 0.10 -2.25 -11.11
CA VAL A 105 0.95 -2.14 -12.30
C VAL A 105 1.28 -0.67 -12.45
N ALA A 106 2.57 -0.33 -12.48
CA ALA A 106 3.05 1.05 -12.54
C ALA A 106 3.99 1.23 -13.75
N PRO A 107 3.45 1.42 -14.96
CA PRO A 107 4.24 1.72 -16.16
C PRO A 107 5.03 3.01 -15.95
N LYS A 108 6.35 2.93 -16.02
CA LYS A 108 7.26 4.06 -15.84
C LYS A 108 7.73 4.57 -17.20
N VAL A 109 7.59 5.88 -17.41
CA VAL A 109 8.16 6.58 -18.56
C VAL A 109 9.32 7.44 -18.08
N LEU A 110 10.43 7.43 -18.81
CA LEU A 110 11.62 8.22 -18.52
C LEU A 110 11.87 9.20 -19.66
N GLY A 111 12.11 10.46 -19.34
CA GLY A 111 12.39 11.49 -20.34
C GLY A 111 13.34 12.55 -19.80
N ALA A 112 14.26 13.03 -20.64
CA ALA A 112 15.06 14.20 -20.30
C ALA A 112 14.22 15.47 -20.41
N ALA A 113 14.35 16.38 -19.45
CA ALA A 113 13.72 17.69 -19.50
C ALA A 113 14.66 18.76 -18.93
N THR A 114 14.47 20.00 -19.34
CA THR A 114 15.21 21.14 -18.80
C THR A 114 14.30 21.90 -17.85
N VAL A 115 14.66 21.93 -16.55
CA VAL A 115 13.95 22.69 -15.51
C VAL A 115 14.87 23.76 -14.99
N GLU A 116 14.45 25.03 -15.08
CA GLU A 116 15.26 26.19 -14.66
C GLU A 116 16.69 26.22 -15.25
N GLY A 117 16.83 25.80 -16.52
CA GLY A 117 18.12 25.77 -17.21
C GLY A 117 19.05 24.62 -16.79
N LYS A 118 18.56 23.64 -16.03
CA LYS A 118 19.27 22.40 -15.69
C LYS A 118 18.62 21.22 -16.38
N ASP A 119 19.43 20.39 -17.02
CA ASP A 119 18.97 19.12 -17.59
C ASP A 119 18.76 18.11 -16.46
N VAL A 120 17.55 17.57 -16.39
CA VAL A 120 17.10 16.62 -15.39
C VAL A 120 16.43 15.43 -16.08
N LEU A 121 16.51 14.25 -15.45
CA LEU A 121 15.74 13.08 -15.86
C LEU A 121 14.40 13.10 -15.12
N LEU A 122 13.31 13.21 -15.86
CA LEU A 122 11.96 13.07 -15.33
C LEU A 122 11.49 11.62 -15.46
N MET A 123 10.77 11.16 -14.43
CA MET A 123 10.08 9.89 -14.40
C MET A 123 8.58 10.15 -14.20
N GLY A 124 7.76 9.67 -15.13
CA GLY A 124 6.31 9.65 -15.02
C GLY A 124 5.81 8.23 -14.75
N VAL A 125 4.64 8.14 -14.11
CA VAL A 125 3.89 6.89 -13.95
C VAL A 125 2.43 7.19 -14.21
N ASP A 126 1.78 6.34 -15.00
CA ASP A 126 0.31 6.32 -15.10
C ASP A 126 -0.22 5.15 -14.28
N PHE A 127 -1.22 5.38 -13.42
CA PHE A 127 -1.81 4.34 -12.58
C PHE A 127 -3.20 3.91 -13.05
N GLU A 128 -3.76 4.57 -14.08
CA GLU A 128 -5.11 4.30 -14.61
C GLU A 128 -5.15 3.12 -15.60
#